data_AF-A0A4Q3IE12-F1
#
_entry.id   AF-A0A4Q3IE12-F1
#
_cell.length_a   1.000
_cell.length_b   1.000
_cell.length_c   1.000
_cell.angle_alpha   90.00
_cell.angle_beta   90.00
_cell.angle_gamma   90.00
#
_symmetry.space_group_name_H-M   'P 1'
#
loop_
_entity.id
_entity.type
_entity.pdbx_description
1 polymer ?
#
loop_
_entity_poly.entity_id
_entity_poly.type
_entity_poly.pdbx_seq_one_letter_code
_entity_poly.pdbx_strand_id
1 'polypeptide(L)'
;MFAVISARLSRPEWPETAGRATRRLSGLSSLFTLDQMLATGLCLASIGFFLVAYTISVNDPDYFNRQLLASMRPSDVDPIITGAVKADDGAAMPAPTIVRAAPLVPADFQIVMVFQDEAILATDKELWRVKVGSEVPGLGTVLAIDATDTGGTVKATEATLRSVAE
;
A
#
# COMPACT_ATOMS: atom_id res chain seq x y z
N MET A 1 -67.68 46.96 -1.12
CA MET A 1 -68.82 47.00 -0.18
C MET A 1 -69.32 45.58 0.03
N PHE A 2 -68.80 44.89 1.05
CA PHE A 2 -69.47 43.80 1.78
C PHE A 2 -68.62 43.53 3.04
N ALA A 3 -69.25 43.71 4.19
CA ALA A 3 -68.73 43.40 5.52
C ALA A 3 -68.66 41.88 5.72
N VAL A 4 -67.89 41.31 6.66
CA VAL A 4 -68.31 41.05 8.06
C VAL A 4 -67.24 40.09 8.63
N ILE A 5 -66.49 40.46 9.69
CA ILE A 5 -66.61 39.98 11.10
C ILE A 5 -66.08 38.55 11.29
N SER A 6 -65.35 38.15 12.33
CA SER A 6 -64.68 38.80 13.46
C SER A 6 -63.85 37.71 14.13
N ALA A 7 -62.69 38.09 14.65
CA ALA A 7 -61.89 37.26 15.55
C ALA A 7 -62.68 36.89 16.81
N ARG A 8 -62.45 35.68 17.33
CA ARG A 8 -62.85 35.28 18.69
C ARG A 8 -61.70 34.54 19.36
N LEU A 9 -60.94 35.29 20.16
CA LEU A 9 -59.95 34.81 21.11
C LEU A 9 -60.63 34.64 22.47
N SER A 10 -60.60 33.43 23.02
CA SER A 10 -60.83 33.17 24.45
C SER A 10 -60.33 31.77 24.82
N ARG A 11 -59.15 31.72 25.45
CA ARG A 11 -58.63 30.64 26.32
C ARG A 11 -59.10 30.92 27.77
N PRO A 12 -58.79 30.10 28.80
CA PRO A 12 -58.61 28.64 28.94
C PRO A 12 -59.40 28.05 30.15
N GLU A 13 -59.68 26.74 30.19
CA GLU A 13 -59.98 26.02 31.45
C GLU A 13 -59.61 24.53 31.26
N TRP A 14 -58.75 23.96 32.12
CA TRP A 14 -58.50 22.52 32.27
C TRP A 14 -59.08 22.10 33.64
N PRO A 15 -59.63 20.87 33.83
CA PRO A 15 -58.76 19.76 34.27
C PRO A 15 -59.20 18.31 33.88
N GLU A 16 -58.17 17.47 33.80
CA GLU A 16 -58.06 16.07 34.28
C GLU A 16 -59.02 14.92 33.88
N THR A 17 -58.37 13.90 33.29
CA THR A 17 -58.53 12.44 33.51
C THR A 17 -59.62 11.64 32.77
N ALA A 18 -59.16 10.80 31.84
CA ALA A 18 -59.54 9.40 31.59
C ALA A 18 -59.11 9.08 30.14
N GLY A 19 -58.02 8.36 29.89
CA GLY A 19 -57.93 6.95 30.26
C GLY A 19 -58.13 6.09 29.01
N ARG A 20 -57.07 5.93 28.21
CA ARG A 20 -56.77 4.71 27.43
C ARG A 20 -55.43 4.87 26.72
N ALA A 21 -54.38 4.90 27.53
CA ALA A 21 -53.13 4.30 27.10
C ALA A 21 -53.42 2.81 26.91
N THR A 22 -53.67 2.39 25.67
CA THR A 22 -53.57 0.99 25.27
C THR A 22 -52.08 0.62 25.31
N ARG A 23 -51.53 0.54 26.53
CA ARG A 23 -50.41 -0.35 26.80
C ARG A 23 -50.94 -1.75 26.52
N ARG A 24 -50.76 -2.20 25.28
CA ARG A 24 -50.70 -3.62 24.99
C ARG A 24 -49.57 -4.15 25.85
N LEU A 25 -49.96 -4.77 26.96
CA LEU A 25 -49.19 -5.83 27.59
C LEU A 25 -49.02 -6.93 26.53
N SER A 26 -48.05 -6.76 25.64
CA SER A 26 -47.23 -7.91 25.22
C SER A 26 -46.39 -8.22 26.45
N GLY A 27 -46.93 -8.93 27.44
CA GLY A 27 -47.22 -10.34 27.23
C GLY A 27 -45.88 -11.04 27.05
N LEU A 28 -45.01 -10.93 28.05
CA LEU A 28 -44.25 -11.97 28.76
C LEU A 28 -43.96 -13.33 28.05
N SER A 29 -43.89 -13.40 26.72
CA SER A 29 -43.69 -14.64 25.97
C SER A 29 -42.47 -14.62 25.05
N SER A 30 -41.56 -13.66 25.18
CA SER A 30 -40.25 -13.68 24.48
C SER A 30 -39.11 -13.44 25.47
N LEU A 31 -39.00 -14.29 26.49
CA LEU A 31 -37.88 -14.23 27.44
C LEU A 31 -36.54 -14.59 26.78
N PHE A 32 -36.54 -15.16 25.58
CA PHE A 32 -35.39 -15.31 24.70
C PHE A 32 -35.87 -15.19 23.25
N THR A 33 -35.54 -14.09 22.58
CA THR A 33 -35.61 -14.11 21.11
C THR A 33 -34.48 -14.99 20.60
N LEU A 34 -34.71 -15.74 19.52
CA LEU A 34 -33.68 -16.57 18.89
C LEU A 34 -32.41 -15.74 18.60
N ASP A 35 -32.59 -14.47 18.24
CA ASP A 35 -31.52 -13.50 18.03
C ASP A 35 -30.66 -13.27 19.28
N GLN A 36 -31.26 -13.19 20.48
CA GLN A 36 -30.52 -13.04 21.74
C GLN A 36 -29.74 -14.30 22.09
N MET A 37 -30.28 -15.49 21.80
CA MET A 37 -29.58 -16.76 22.00
C MET A 37 -28.39 -16.89 21.04
N LEU A 38 -28.58 -16.55 19.77
CA LEU A 38 -27.50 -16.54 18.78
C LEU A 38 -26.43 -15.51 19.13
N ALA A 39 -26.82 -14.29 19.51
CA ALA A 39 -25.88 -13.23 19.88
C ALA A 39 -25.04 -13.61 21.11
N THR A 40 -25.68 -14.17 22.14
CA THR A 40 -25.00 -14.62 23.35
C THR A 40 -24.08 -15.81 23.06
N GLY A 41 -24.56 -16.78 22.27
CA GLY A 41 -23.76 -17.93 21.84
C GLY A 41 -22.53 -17.51 21.03
N LEU A 42 -22.67 -16.57 20.09
CA LEU A 42 -21.57 -16.03 19.31
C LEU A 42 -20.56 -15.30 20.21
N CYS A 43 -21.03 -14.48 21.16
CA CYS A 43 -20.15 -13.79 22.10
C CYS A 43 -19.33 -14.77 22.95
N LEU A 44 -19.98 -15.80 23.51
CA LEU A 44 -19.30 -16.83 24.30
C LEU A 44 -18.31 -17.63 23.45
N ALA A 45 -18.68 -17.97 22.22
CA ALA A 45 -17.79 -18.67 21.28
C ALA A 45 -16.57 -17.83 20.91
N SER A 46 -16.75 -16.53 20.64
CA SER A 46 -15.64 -15.62 20.35
C SER A 46 -14.70 -15.48 21.55
N ILE A 47 -15.23 -15.22 22.75
CA ILE A 47 -14.41 -15.12 23.96
C ILE A 47 -13.64 -16.42 24.20
N GLY A 48 -14.32 -17.57 24.07
CA GLY A 48 -13.69 -18.88 24.19
C GLY A 48 -12.58 -19.10 23.17
N PHE A 49 -12.82 -18.77 21.90
CA PHE A 49 -11.83 -18.86 20.84
C PHE A 49 -10.57 -18.02 21.14
N PHE A 50 -10.75 -16.78 21.59
CA PHE A 50 -9.61 -15.91 21.94
C PHE A 50 -8.84 -16.40 23.16
N LEU A 51 -9.51 -16.89 24.20
CA LEU A 51 -8.84 -17.47 25.36
C LEU A 51 -8.02 -18.70 24.98
N VAL A 52 -8.59 -19.60 24.17
CA VAL A 52 -7.88 -20.79 23.68
C VAL A 52 -6.67 -20.37 22.84
N ALA A 53 -6.86 -19.48 21.85
CA ALA A 53 -5.76 -18.99 21.01
C ALA A 53 -4.64 -18.33 21.83
N TYR A 54 -5.00 -17.55 22.86
CA TYR A 54 -4.06 -16.93 23.78
C TYR A 54 -3.27 -17.98 24.59
N THR A 55 -3.95 -18.97 25.17
CA THR A 55 -3.27 -20.03 25.95
C THR A 55 -2.32 -20.86 25.10
N ILE A 56 -2.70 -21.16 23.85
CA ILE A 56 -1.83 -21.84 22.89
C ILE A 56 -0.61 -20.97 22.58
N SER A 57 -0.81 -19.69 22.28
CA SER A 57 0.29 -18.77 21.94
C SER A 57 1.29 -18.57 23.09
N VAL A 58 0.85 -18.63 24.35
CA VAL A 58 1.74 -18.47 25.52
C VAL A 58 2.49 -19.76 25.84
N ASN A 59 1.83 -20.91 25.75
CA ASN A 59 2.44 -22.19 26.06
C ASN A 59 3.31 -22.73 24.92
N ASP A 60 2.96 -22.41 23.68
CA ASP A 60 3.63 -22.87 22.47
C ASP A 60 3.54 -21.80 21.35
N PRO A 61 4.46 -20.82 21.33
CA PRO A 61 4.40 -19.72 20.37
C PRO A 61 4.56 -20.17 18.92
N ASP A 62 5.17 -21.34 18.68
CA ASP A 62 5.38 -21.90 17.34
C ASP A 62 4.23 -22.80 16.86
N TYR A 63 3.19 -23.00 17.67
CA TYR A 63 2.08 -23.90 17.34
C TYR A 63 1.43 -23.57 15.99
N PHE A 64 1.06 -22.31 15.78
CA PHE A 64 0.40 -21.87 14.55
C PHE A 64 1.31 -21.97 13.34
N ASN A 65 2.61 -21.66 13.48
CA ASN A 65 3.59 -21.81 12.41
C ASN A 65 3.73 -23.27 11.99
N ARG A 66 3.83 -24.19 12.96
CA ARG A 66 3.90 -25.63 12.68
C ARG A 66 2.64 -26.14 11.98
N GLN A 67 1.47 -25.70 12.43
CA GLN A 67 0.20 -26.12 11.83
C GLN A 67 0.00 -25.55 10.43
N LEU A 68 0.46 -24.31 10.19
CA LEU A 68 0.44 -23.67 8.88
C LEU A 68 1.38 -24.40 7.91
N LEU A 69 2.62 -24.69 8.33
CA LEU A 69 3.58 -25.46 7.54
C LEU A 69 3.09 -26.89 7.25
N ALA A 70 2.47 -27.55 8.22
CA ALA A 70 1.87 -28.88 8.03
C ALA A 70 0.64 -28.85 7.10
N SER A 71 -0.06 -27.72 7.02
CA SER A 71 -1.21 -27.54 6.12
C SER A 71 -0.82 -27.19 4.68
N MET A 72 0.39 -26.70 4.45
CA MET A 72 0.91 -26.52 3.10
C MET A 72 1.16 -27.88 2.45
N ARG A 73 0.44 -28.18 1.36
CA ARG A 73 0.74 -29.37 0.55
C ARG A 73 2.12 -29.20 -0.09
N PRO A 74 3.00 -30.23 -0.07
CA PRO A 74 4.30 -30.17 -0.74
C PRO A 74 4.22 -29.88 -2.24
N SER A 75 3.04 -29.99 -2.86
CA SER A 75 2.80 -29.73 -4.27
C SER A 75 2.51 -28.26 -4.62
N ASP A 76 2.12 -27.43 -3.65
CA ASP A 76 1.86 -25.99 -3.83
C ASP A 76 2.96 -25.10 -3.23
N VAL A 77 3.89 -25.71 -2.49
CA VAL A 77 5.18 -25.09 -2.22
C VAL A 77 5.98 -25.31 -3.49
N ASP A 78 5.95 -24.32 -4.38
CA ASP A 78 6.92 -24.25 -5.48
C ASP A 78 8.28 -24.46 -4.82
N PRO A 79 8.99 -25.59 -5.08
CA PRO A 79 10.26 -25.80 -4.46
C PRO A 79 11.03 -24.53 -4.79
N ILE A 80 11.50 -23.83 -3.76
CA ILE A 80 12.57 -22.89 -3.95
C ILE A 80 13.71 -23.79 -4.43
N ILE A 81 13.77 -23.96 -5.76
CA ILE A 81 14.96 -24.23 -6.50
C ILE A 81 15.75 -22.94 -6.30
N THR A 82 16.24 -22.75 -5.08
CA THR A 82 17.59 -22.27 -4.90
C THR A 82 18.38 -23.25 -5.72
N GLY A 83 18.62 -22.88 -6.98
CA GLY A 83 19.76 -23.35 -7.69
C GLY A 83 20.92 -23.03 -6.77
N ALA A 84 21.28 -24.00 -5.92
CA ALA A 84 22.64 -24.19 -5.52
C ALA A 84 23.37 -24.56 -6.80
N VAL A 85 23.54 -23.56 -7.67
CA VAL A 85 24.64 -23.53 -8.60
C VAL A 85 25.83 -23.78 -7.69
N LYS A 86 26.58 -24.85 -7.96
CA LYS A 86 27.89 -25.04 -7.35
C LYS A 86 28.54 -23.66 -7.29
N ALA A 87 29.08 -23.30 -6.13
CA ALA A 87 29.91 -22.11 -6.02
C ALA A 87 31.04 -22.27 -7.05
N ASP A 88 30.81 -21.72 -8.24
CA ASP A 88 31.82 -21.51 -9.23
C ASP A 88 32.51 -20.25 -8.73
N ASP A 89 33.78 -20.38 -8.40
CA ASP A 89 34.61 -19.34 -7.78
C ASP A 89 34.61 -18.09 -8.70
N GLY A 90 33.65 -17.19 -8.50
CA GLY A 90 33.52 -15.94 -9.25
C GLY A 90 32.19 -15.70 -9.97
N ALA A 91 31.17 -16.56 -9.84
CA ALA A 91 29.86 -16.30 -10.43
C ALA A 91 29.15 -15.13 -9.73
N ALA A 92 29.26 -13.93 -10.31
CA ALA A 92 28.55 -12.74 -9.88
C ALA A 92 27.04 -13.04 -9.73
N MET A 93 26.44 -12.65 -8.61
CA MET A 93 25.00 -12.79 -8.40
C MET A 93 24.25 -12.13 -9.56
N PRO A 94 23.20 -12.77 -10.12
CA PRO A 94 22.44 -12.17 -11.21
C PRO A 94 21.83 -10.85 -10.74
N ALA A 95 22.33 -9.75 -11.28
CA ALA A 95 21.80 -8.42 -11.00
C ALA A 95 20.40 -8.30 -11.62
N PRO A 96 19.45 -7.62 -10.94
CA PRO A 96 18.14 -7.38 -11.51
C PRO A 96 18.27 -6.60 -12.82
N THR A 97 17.82 -7.21 -13.92
CA THR A 97 17.76 -6.55 -15.22
C THR A 97 16.64 -5.53 -15.22
N ILE A 98 16.98 -4.24 -15.29
CA ILE A 98 16.00 -3.15 -15.39
C ILE A 98 15.37 -3.23 -16.78
N VAL A 99 14.12 -3.72 -16.85
CA VAL A 99 13.34 -3.75 -18.09
C VAL A 99 12.68 -2.39 -18.29
N ARG A 100 13.11 -1.65 -19.33
CA ARG A 100 12.54 -0.34 -19.67
C ARG A 100 11.37 -0.49 -20.64
N ALA A 101 10.36 0.36 -20.49
CA ALA A 101 9.19 0.38 -21.37
C ALA A 101 9.50 0.94 -22.78
N ALA A 102 10.52 1.78 -22.90
CA ALA A 102 10.98 2.37 -24.16
C ALA A 102 12.52 2.48 -24.16
N PRO A 103 13.17 2.44 -25.34
CA PRO A 103 14.60 2.76 -25.45
C PRO A 103 14.82 4.24 -25.15
N LEU A 104 15.85 4.53 -24.35
CA LEU A 104 16.26 5.91 -24.04
C LEU A 104 16.94 6.53 -25.27
N VAL A 105 16.67 7.80 -25.54
CA VAL A 105 17.37 8.59 -26.58
C VAL A 105 18.24 9.67 -25.94
N PRO A 106 19.30 10.16 -26.61
CA PRO A 106 20.17 11.21 -26.06
C PRO A 106 19.44 12.45 -25.54
N ALA A 107 18.32 12.80 -26.15
CA ALA A 107 17.51 13.97 -25.77
C ALA A 107 16.80 13.82 -24.41
N ASP A 108 16.66 12.60 -23.91
CA ASP A 108 16.02 12.33 -22.61
C ASP A 108 16.99 12.57 -21.43
N PHE A 109 18.28 12.74 -21.72
CA PHE A 109 19.31 12.86 -20.69
C PHE A 109 19.65 14.32 -20.40
N GLN A 110 19.63 14.65 -19.11
CA GLN A 110 20.11 15.93 -18.59
C GLN A 110 21.27 15.72 -17.64
N ILE A 111 22.31 16.57 -17.75
CA ILE A 111 23.41 16.58 -16.79
C ILE A 111 22.92 17.29 -15.53
N VAL A 112 22.87 16.57 -14.41
CA VAL A 112 22.51 17.12 -13.10
C VAL A 112 23.75 17.72 -12.42
N MET A 113 24.85 16.97 -12.43
CA MET A 113 26.12 17.42 -11.89
C MET A 113 27.29 16.66 -12.51
N VAL A 114 28.44 17.32 -12.53
CA VAL A 114 29.73 16.71 -12.87
C VAL A 114 30.65 16.85 -11.66
N PHE A 115 31.29 15.76 -11.26
CA PHE A 115 32.25 15.72 -10.17
C PHE A 115 33.47 14.90 -10.58
N GLN A 116 34.62 15.58 -10.69
CA GLN A 116 35.87 14.98 -11.14
C GLN A 116 35.68 14.26 -12.49
N ASP A 117 35.96 12.96 -12.56
CA ASP A 117 35.82 12.12 -13.76
C ASP A 117 34.46 11.40 -13.85
N GLU A 118 33.47 11.85 -13.08
CA GLU A 118 32.14 11.25 -13.02
C GLU A 118 31.05 12.30 -13.28
N ALA A 119 29.97 11.85 -13.89
CA ALA A 119 28.78 12.67 -14.11
C ALA A 119 27.55 11.96 -13.58
N ILE A 120 26.60 12.74 -13.09
CA ILE A 120 25.25 12.28 -12.80
C ILE A 120 24.34 12.75 -13.93
N LEU A 121 23.80 11.80 -14.67
CA LEU A 121 22.80 12.03 -15.70
C LEU A 121 21.42 11.67 -15.14
N ALA A 122 20.41 12.49 -15.38
CA ALA A 122 19.03 12.17 -15.07
C ALA A 122 18.23 11.98 -16.36
N THR A 123 17.29 11.05 -16.31
CA THR A 123 16.17 10.93 -17.24
C THR A 123 14.88 11.29 -16.49
N ASP A 124 13.72 11.12 -17.13
CA ASP A 124 12.40 11.37 -16.51
C ASP A 124 12.16 10.56 -15.22
N LYS A 125 12.74 9.36 -15.13
CA LYS A 125 12.47 8.37 -14.06
C LYS A 125 13.72 7.79 -13.41
N GLU A 126 14.89 7.99 -13.99
CA GLU A 126 16.12 7.32 -13.55
C GLU A 126 17.26 8.32 -13.35
N LEU A 127 18.17 7.97 -12.47
CA LEU A 127 19.39 8.73 -12.22
C LEU A 127 20.59 7.80 -12.38
N TRP A 128 21.48 8.18 -13.28
CA TRP A 128 22.61 7.42 -13.76
C TRP A 128 23.90 8.06 -13.28
N ARG A 129 24.68 7.35 -12.48
CA ARG A 129 26.06 7.73 -12.20
C ARG A 129 26.96 7.10 -13.25
N VAL A 130 27.65 7.93 -14.02
CA VAL A 130 28.47 7.50 -15.15
C VAL A 130 29.91 7.95 -14.98
N LYS A 131 30.84 7.10 -15.40
CA LYS A 131 32.28 7.38 -15.44
C LYS A 131 32.79 7.22 -16.86
N VAL A 132 33.93 7.83 -17.18
CA VAL A 132 34.65 7.54 -18.43
C VAL A 132 34.83 6.04 -18.61
N GLY A 133 34.43 5.51 -19.76
CA GLY A 133 34.42 4.08 -20.09
C GLY A 133 33.13 3.32 -19.74
N SER A 134 32.17 3.95 -19.05
CA SER A 134 30.86 3.34 -18.76
C SER A 134 29.97 3.32 -20.00
N GLU A 135 29.17 2.27 -20.15
CA GLU A 135 28.18 2.14 -21.22
C GLU A 135 26.81 2.61 -20.72
N VAL A 136 26.23 3.58 -21.41
CA VAL A 136 24.93 4.16 -21.08
C VAL A 136 23.95 3.88 -22.22
N PRO A 137 22.82 3.23 -21.95
CA PRO A 137 21.83 2.92 -22.98
C PRO A 137 21.34 4.20 -23.67
N GLY A 138 21.46 4.25 -25.00
CA GLY A 138 21.05 5.40 -25.82
C GLY A 138 22.09 6.52 -25.98
N LEU A 139 23.20 6.49 -25.23
CA LEU A 139 24.33 7.41 -25.39
C LEU A 139 25.61 6.69 -25.85
N GLY A 140 25.69 5.38 -25.60
CA GLY A 140 26.86 4.54 -25.88
C GLY A 140 27.91 4.64 -24.78
N THR A 141 29.16 4.36 -25.13
CA THR A 141 30.30 4.45 -24.21
C THR A 141 30.67 5.91 -23.95
N VAL A 142 30.84 6.26 -22.68
CA VAL A 142 31.32 7.59 -22.28
C VAL A 142 32.81 7.72 -22.58
N LEU A 143 33.18 8.65 -23.45
CA LEU A 143 34.55 8.86 -23.91
C LEU A 143 35.29 9.89 -23.05
N ALA A 144 34.60 10.96 -22.65
CA ALA A 144 35.18 12.02 -21.83
C ALA A 144 34.10 12.75 -21.03
N ILE A 145 34.46 13.19 -19.83
CA ILE A 145 33.64 14.03 -18.96
C ILE A 145 34.49 15.24 -18.61
N ASP A 146 34.07 16.42 -19.10
CA ASP A 146 34.77 17.69 -18.90
C ASP A 146 33.93 18.54 -17.93
N ALA A 147 34.43 18.83 -16.73
CA ALA A 147 33.78 19.78 -15.83
C ALA A 147 34.03 21.21 -16.31
N THR A 148 32.97 22.00 -16.45
CA THR A 148 33.04 23.44 -16.71
C THR A 148 32.36 24.19 -15.58
N ASP A 149 32.68 25.48 -15.41
CA ASP A 149 32.11 26.33 -14.37
C ASP A 149 30.56 26.39 -14.39
N THR A 150 29.95 26.01 -15.53
CA THR A 150 28.50 26.10 -15.78
C THR A 150 27.80 24.73 -15.91
N GLY A 151 28.40 23.63 -15.43
CA GLY A 151 27.72 22.32 -15.33
C GLY A 151 28.27 21.18 -16.20
N GLY A 152 29.31 21.43 -17.01
CA GLY A 152 30.09 20.39 -17.67
C GLY A 152 29.56 19.87 -19.02
N THR A 153 30.40 19.03 -19.64
CA THR A 153 30.16 18.38 -20.94
C THR A 153 30.44 16.89 -20.81
N VAL A 154 29.52 16.06 -21.30
CA VAL A 154 29.69 14.60 -21.34
C VAL A 154 29.71 14.17 -22.80
N LYS A 155 30.85 13.66 -23.27
CA LYS A 155 31.01 13.11 -24.62
C LYS A 155 30.87 11.60 -24.57
N ALA A 156 29.87 11.09 -25.27
CA ALA A 156 29.68 9.66 -25.48
C ALA A 156 29.77 9.32 -26.98
N THR A 157 29.84 8.03 -27.31
CA THR A 157 29.98 7.56 -28.69
C THR A 157 28.87 8.07 -29.61
N GLU A 158 27.63 8.13 -29.12
CA GLU A 158 26.46 8.45 -29.94
C GLU A 158 26.03 9.92 -29.84
N ALA A 159 26.40 10.61 -28.76
CA ALA A 159 26.06 12.02 -28.56
C ALA A 159 27.00 12.74 -27.59
N THR A 160 27.02 14.08 -27.69
CA THR A 160 27.66 14.96 -26.71
C THR A 160 26.60 15.76 -25.97
N LEU A 161 26.48 15.54 -24.67
CA LEU A 161 25.62 16.32 -23.79
C LEU A 161 26.37 17.53 -23.26
N ARG A 162 25.68 18.67 -23.20
CA ARG A 162 26.19 19.90 -22.59
C ARG A 162 25.17 20.38 -21.57
N SER A 163 25.64 20.85 -20.42
CA SER A 163 24.75 21.53 -19.48
C SER A 163 24.20 22.79 -20.14
N VAL A 164 22.91 23.06 -19.94
CA VAL A 164 22.31 24.33 -20.32
C VAL A 164 22.73 25.32 -19.24
N ALA A 165 23.62 26.25 -19.60
CA ALA A 165 23.93 27.40 -18.77
C ALA A 165 22.74 28.36 -18.87
N GLU A 166 22.08 28.63 -17.75
CA GLU A 166 21.19 29.77 -17.58
C GLU A 166 21.90 30.83 -16.73
#